data_AF-A0A7S1LUK3-F1
#
_entry.id   AF-A0A7S1LUK3-F1
#
_cell.length_a   1.000
_cell.length_b   1.000
_cell.length_c   1.000
_cell.angle_alpha   90.00
_cell.angle_beta   90.00
_cell.angle_gamma   90.00
#
_symmetry.space_group_name_H-M   'P 1'
#
loop_
_entity.id
_entity.type
_entity.pdbx_description
1 polymer ?
#
loop_
_entity_poly.entity_id
_entity_poly.type
_entity_poly.pdbx_seq_one_letter_code
_entity_poly.pdbx_strand_id
1 'polypeptide(L)'
;VVGGLLVGYVIGYVPVAVTLHGYLGNCTRYTGEDACTHETDLCRWRPAFDRPGHFYCAFKNGPNETRAIPAGCASVRLGVNDTRLDEICDAARECHWDAGSKMCEHAPEWVPWQVGLYAAMMVVGAVIASSGAAPLLDRFGRRTGLALTGVISAMGVALLTAGWQANTDPHTVGSYGLMLTGRLIVGVALGLAIVACPVYFREAVPTSDRARTMVGCAFQVATNFGTFLVALTG
;
A
#
# COMPACT_ATOMS: atom_id res chain seq x y z
N VAL A 1 24.97 -5.19 -3.80
CA VAL A 1 24.43 -3.81 -3.73
C VAL A 1 23.07 -3.71 -4.41
N VAL A 2 22.96 -3.89 -5.74
CA VAL A 2 21.68 -3.80 -6.48
C VAL A 2 20.58 -4.68 -5.88
N GLY A 3 20.89 -5.94 -5.53
CA GLY A 3 19.91 -6.83 -4.89
C GLY A 3 19.39 -6.33 -3.54
N GLY A 4 20.22 -5.66 -2.74
CA GLY A 4 19.79 -5.06 -1.46
C GLY A 4 18.83 -3.88 -1.70
N LEU A 5 19.14 -3.02 -2.67
CA LEU A 5 18.27 -1.88 -3.02
C LEU A 5 16.87 -2.33 -3.45
N LEU A 6 16.78 -3.36 -4.29
CA LEU A 6 15.50 -3.91 -4.75
C LEU A 6 14.70 -4.54 -3.60
N VAL A 7 15.36 -5.26 -2.70
CA VAL A 7 14.75 -5.83 -1.49
C VAL A 7 14.21 -4.71 -0.59
N GLY A 8 15.00 -3.65 -0.36
CA GLY A 8 14.57 -2.47 0.40
C GLY A 8 13.38 -1.76 -0.23
N TYR A 9 13.38 -1.61 -1.56
CA TYR A 9 12.28 -0.99 -2.30
C TYR A 9 10.95 -1.74 -2.09
N VAL A 10 10.97 -3.07 -2.19
CA VAL A 10 9.78 -3.92 -2.01
C VAL A 10 9.24 -3.91 -0.57
N ILE A 11 10.12 -3.70 0.42
CA ILE A 11 9.71 -3.53 1.83
C ILE A 11 9.04 -2.16 2.01
N GLY A 12 9.67 -1.09 1.52
CA GLY A 12 9.20 0.29 1.70
C GLY A 12 7.94 0.65 0.92
N TYR A 13 7.57 -0.11 -0.12
CA TYR A 13 6.47 0.22 -1.03
C TYR A 13 5.07 0.23 -0.37
N VAL A 14 4.87 -0.47 0.75
CA VAL A 14 3.54 -0.61 1.39
C VAL A 14 2.94 0.71 1.87
N PRO A 15 3.63 1.50 2.72
CA PRO A 15 3.11 2.79 3.15
C PRO A 15 2.83 3.70 1.94
N VAL A 16 3.73 3.74 0.96
CA VAL A 16 3.53 4.55 -0.26
C VAL A 16 2.29 4.11 -1.03
N ALA A 17 2.08 2.82 -1.22
CA ALA A 17 0.93 2.30 -1.94
C ALA A 17 -0.39 2.56 -1.21
N VAL A 18 -0.42 2.41 0.12
CA VAL A 18 -1.61 2.67 0.94
C VAL A 18 -1.92 4.15 0.99
N THR A 19 -0.90 5.00 1.16
CA THR A 19 -1.06 6.46 1.14
C THR A 19 -1.49 6.94 -0.23
N LEU A 20 -0.92 6.41 -1.31
CA LEU A 20 -1.32 6.72 -2.69
C LEU A 20 -2.76 6.30 -2.96
N HIS A 21 -3.17 5.11 -2.50
CA HIS A 21 -4.57 4.69 -2.60
C HIS A 21 -5.51 5.59 -1.79
N GLY A 22 -5.12 5.96 -0.57
CA GLY A 22 -5.88 6.93 0.22
C GLY A 22 -5.95 8.31 -0.44
N TYR A 23 -4.92 8.71 -1.18
CA TYR A 23 -4.92 9.96 -1.95
C TYR A 23 -5.79 9.88 -3.20
N LEU A 24 -5.73 8.78 -3.95
CA LEU A 24 -6.56 8.57 -5.14
C LEU A 24 -8.04 8.41 -4.79
N GLY A 25 -8.36 7.88 -3.61
CA GLY A 25 -9.73 7.78 -3.10
C GLY A 25 -10.33 9.10 -2.62
N ASN A 26 -9.56 10.19 -2.51
CA ASN A 26 -10.06 11.46 -1.96
C ASN A 26 -10.37 12.50 -3.06
N CYS A 27 -11.62 12.52 -3.52
CA CYS A 27 -12.09 13.49 -4.53
C CYS A 27 -11.91 14.96 -4.13
N THR A 28 -11.88 15.29 -2.83
CA THR A 28 -11.83 16.68 -2.35
C THR A 28 -10.50 17.38 -2.62
N ARG A 29 -9.47 16.63 -3.03
CA ARG A 29 -8.14 17.17 -3.34
C ARG A 29 -8.06 17.77 -4.74
N TYR A 30 -8.97 17.41 -5.64
CA TYR A 30 -8.97 17.90 -7.02
C TYR A 30 -9.70 19.24 -7.13
N THR A 31 -8.96 20.30 -7.46
CA THR A 31 -9.47 21.67 -7.57
C THR A 31 -9.79 22.11 -9.00
N GLY A 32 -9.53 21.26 -10.00
CA GLY A 32 -9.82 21.52 -11.42
C GLY A 32 -10.84 20.53 -11.99
N GLU A 33 -11.63 20.99 -12.96
CA GLU A 33 -12.65 20.19 -13.66
C GLU A 33 -12.04 19.00 -14.42
N ASP A 34 -10.95 19.25 -15.14
CA ASP A 34 -10.22 18.21 -15.89
C ASP A 34 -9.67 17.13 -14.95
N ALA A 35 -9.04 17.54 -13.84
CA ALA A 35 -8.47 16.61 -12.86
C ALA A 35 -9.53 15.79 -12.11
N CYS A 36 -10.75 16.30 -11.94
CA CYS A 36 -11.84 15.59 -11.30
C CYS A 36 -12.48 14.51 -12.19
N THR A 37 -12.47 14.73 -13.51
CA THR A 37 -13.18 13.87 -14.48
C THR A 37 -12.28 12.83 -15.12
N HIS A 38 -10.96 13.07 -15.14
CA HIS A 38 -10.02 12.25 -15.90
C HIS A 38 -9.26 11.21 -15.06
N GLU A 39 -9.21 11.37 -13.73
CA GLU A 39 -8.37 10.56 -12.84
C GLU A 39 -9.11 9.37 -12.20
N THR A 40 -10.42 9.49 -11.93
CA THR A 40 -11.18 8.43 -11.24
C THR A 40 -12.65 8.36 -11.68
N ASP A 41 -13.14 7.15 -11.92
CA ASP A 41 -14.55 6.89 -12.22
C ASP A 41 -15.49 7.10 -11.02
N LEU A 42 -14.91 7.39 -9.85
CA LEU A 42 -15.58 7.58 -8.56
C LEU A 42 -16.00 9.03 -8.33
N CYS A 43 -15.34 10.00 -8.99
CA CYS A 43 -15.58 11.42 -8.78
C CYS A 43 -16.42 12.06 -9.91
N ARG A 44 -17.10 13.17 -9.59
CA ARG A 44 -17.88 14.00 -10.51
C ARG A 44 -17.86 15.46 -10.06
N TRP A 45 -17.67 16.36 -11.01
CA TRP A 45 -17.70 17.80 -10.78
C TRP A 45 -19.14 18.27 -10.48
N ARG A 46 -19.35 18.99 -9.36
CA ARG A 46 -20.67 19.50 -8.95
C ARG A 46 -20.62 20.98 -8.54
N PRO A 47 -21.73 21.73 -8.74
CA PRO A 47 -21.86 23.10 -8.25
C PRO A 47 -22.03 23.14 -6.72
N ALA A 48 -21.41 24.12 -6.05
CA ALA A 48 -21.53 24.37 -4.61
C ALA A 48 -22.93 24.84 -4.25
N PHE A 49 -23.55 24.18 -3.27
CA PHE A 49 -24.89 24.55 -2.79
C PHE A 49 -24.88 25.89 -2.02
N ASP A 50 -23.80 26.16 -1.29
CA ASP A 50 -23.68 27.32 -0.40
C ASP A 50 -23.13 28.58 -1.09
N ARG A 51 -22.57 28.46 -2.32
CA ARG A 51 -22.03 29.60 -3.06
C ARG A 51 -22.33 29.49 -4.56
N PRO A 52 -23.22 30.35 -5.11
CA PRO A 52 -23.49 30.40 -6.54
C PRO A 52 -22.19 30.73 -7.31
N GLY A 53 -21.86 29.92 -8.33
CA GLY A 53 -20.68 30.13 -9.18
C GLY A 53 -19.39 29.45 -8.73
N HIS A 54 -19.40 28.74 -7.59
CA HIS A 54 -18.29 27.88 -7.17
C HIS A 54 -18.58 26.42 -7.53
N PHE A 55 -17.55 25.71 -8.00
CA PHE A 55 -17.61 24.29 -8.33
C PHE A 55 -16.53 23.53 -7.56
N TYR A 56 -16.79 22.26 -7.29
CA TYR A 56 -15.87 21.37 -6.56
C TYR A 56 -16.07 19.92 -7.03
N CYS A 57 -15.06 19.09 -6.76
CA CYS A 57 -15.09 17.67 -7.07
C CYS A 57 -15.74 16.86 -5.94
N ALA A 58 -16.79 16.10 -6.25
CA ALA A 58 -17.56 15.29 -5.29
C ALA A 58 -17.66 13.83 -5.75
N PHE A 59 -18.05 12.91 -4.88
CA PHE A 59 -18.26 11.51 -5.28
C PHE A 59 -19.53 11.33 -6.15
N LYS A 60 -19.53 10.28 -6.98
CA LYS A 60 -20.73 9.81 -7.70
C LYS A 60 -21.63 9.06 -6.70
N ASN A 61 -22.77 9.65 -6.33
CA ASN A 61 -23.77 8.96 -5.51
C ASN A 61 -24.33 7.72 -6.24
N GLY A 62 -24.65 6.67 -5.47
CA GLY A 62 -25.43 5.53 -5.95
C GLY A 62 -26.86 5.92 -6.42
N PRO A 63 -27.62 4.97 -7.03
CA PRO A 63 -28.84 5.25 -7.80
C PRO A 63 -30.05 5.80 -7.03
N ASN A 64 -29.95 6.03 -5.71
CA ASN A 64 -31.01 6.63 -4.90
C ASN A 64 -30.65 8.08 -4.53
N GLU A 65 -30.95 8.97 -5.46
CA GLU A 65 -30.66 10.41 -5.44
C GLU A 65 -31.79 11.20 -4.73
N THR A 66 -31.93 11.08 -3.40
CA THR A 66 -32.92 11.91 -2.66
C THR A 66 -32.44 12.52 -1.35
N ARG A 67 -31.20 12.29 -0.91
CA ARG A 67 -30.59 13.09 0.16
C ARG A 67 -29.37 13.79 -0.37
N ALA A 68 -29.49 15.10 -0.51
CA ALA A 68 -28.37 16.01 -0.66
C ALA A 68 -27.49 15.90 0.60
N ILE A 69 -26.58 14.93 0.61
CA ILE A 69 -25.41 15.01 1.48
C ILE A 69 -24.65 16.22 0.92
N PRO A 70 -24.48 17.31 1.70
CA PRO A 70 -23.76 18.47 1.22
C PRO A 70 -22.36 17.99 0.83
N ALA A 71 -22.05 18.14 -0.45
CA ALA A 71 -20.73 18.42 -0.99
C ALA A 71 -19.53 17.63 -0.44
N GLY A 72 -19.64 16.32 -0.21
CA GLY A 72 -18.53 15.52 0.30
C GLY A 72 -18.22 15.78 1.77
N CYS A 73 -17.57 14.82 2.43
CA CYS A 73 -17.37 14.80 3.88
C CYS A 73 -16.72 16.10 4.40
N ALA A 74 -15.79 16.69 3.63
CA ALA A 74 -15.09 17.92 4.00
C ALA A 74 -15.91 19.22 3.89
N SER A 75 -17.12 19.20 3.29
CA SER A 75 -17.93 20.41 3.12
C SER A 75 -18.91 20.69 4.26
N VAL A 76 -18.96 19.82 5.26
CA VAL A 76 -19.69 20.07 6.50
C VAL A 76 -18.90 21.08 7.34
N ARG A 77 -18.84 22.34 6.87
CA ARG A 77 -18.79 23.49 7.78
C ARG A 77 -20.21 23.74 8.28
N LEU A 78 -20.79 22.75 8.95
CA LEU A 78 -21.99 23.01 9.75
C LEU A 78 -21.55 23.89 10.91
N GLY A 79 -22.31 24.95 11.17
CA GLY A 79 -21.97 25.99 12.12
C GLY A 79 -21.52 25.42 13.47
N VAL A 80 -20.52 26.08 14.06
CA VAL A 80 -19.70 25.69 15.23
C VAL A 80 -20.49 25.37 16.52
N ASN A 81 -21.82 25.35 16.50
CA ASN A 81 -22.69 25.26 17.67
C ASN A 81 -23.64 24.05 17.70
N ASP A 82 -23.58 23.13 16.74
CA ASP A 82 -24.46 21.95 16.75
C ASP A 82 -23.78 20.75 17.45
N THR A 83 -24.36 20.22 18.52
CA THR A 83 -23.79 19.10 19.31
C THR A 83 -24.07 17.72 18.69
N ARG A 84 -24.60 17.68 17.46
CA ARG A 84 -25.06 16.49 16.75
C ARG A 84 -24.30 16.20 15.44
N LEU A 85 -23.14 16.82 15.29
CA LEU A 85 -22.32 16.79 14.07
C LEU A 85 -21.77 15.39 13.79
N ASP A 86 -21.45 14.63 14.84
CA ASP A 86 -21.04 13.23 14.80
C ASP A 86 -22.12 12.31 14.21
N GLU A 87 -23.36 12.40 14.68
CA GLU A 87 -24.49 11.60 14.17
C GLU A 87 -24.81 11.90 12.69
N ILE A 88 -24.67 13.16 12.26
CA ILE A 88 -24.93 13.56 10.87
C ILE A 88 -23.81 13.09 9.94
N CYS A 89 -22.57 13.11 10.42
CA CYS A 89 -21.41 12.68 9.66
C CYS A 89 -21.39 11.17 9.43
N ASP A 90 -21.64 10.39 10.49
CA ASP A 90 -21.66 8.93 10.44
C ASP A 90 -22.93 8.37 9.78
N ALA A 91 -23.94 9.22 9.51
CA ALA A 91 -25.10 8.83 8.71
C ALA A 91 -24.76 8.59 7.23
N ALA A 92 -23.65 9.13 6.73
CA ALA A 92 -23.14 8.89 5.39
C ALA A 92 -22.06 7.79 5.43
N ARG A 93 -22.24 6.72 4.65
CA ARG A 93 -21.33 5.55 4.59
C ARG A 93 -19.90 5.87 4.15
N GLU A 94 -19.71 7.02 3.52
CA GLU A 94 -18.47 7.46 2.88
C GLU A 94 -17.71 8.47 3.75
N CYS A 95 -18.25 8.84 4.92
CA CYS A 95 -17.69 9.84 5.82
C CYS A 95 -17.40 9.26 7.21
N HIS A 96 -16.35 9.78 7.85
CA HIS A 96 -16.01 9.47 9.24
C HIS A 96 -15.71 10.78 9.98
N TRP A 97 -16.26 10.91 11.19
CA TRP A 97 -15.97 12.05 12.06
C TRP A 97 -14.59 11.91 12.72
N ASP A 98 -13.66 12.83 12.45
CA ASP A 98 -12.41 12.91 13.20
C ASP A 98 -12.54 13.89 14.38
N ALA A 99 -12.49 13.33 15.60
CA ALA A 99 -12.56 14.09 16.84
C ALA A 99 -11.34 15.01 17.06
N GLY A 100 -10.19 14.71 16.45
CA GLY A 100 -8.96 15.49 16.58
C GLY A 100 -9.03 16.82 15.81
N SER A 101 -9.40 16.75 14.53
CA SER A 101 -9.52 17.91 13.64
C SER A 101 -10.88 18.60 13.68
N LYS A 102 -11.87 18.02 14.39
CA LYS A 102 -13.27 18.49 14.46
C LYS A 102 -13.90 18.69 13.09
N MET A 103 -13.53 17.85 12.13
CA MET A 103 -14.08 17.87 10.78
C MET A 103 -14.50 16.47 10.35
N CYS A 104 -15.48 16.45 9.44
CA CYS A 104 -15.90 15.27 8.72
C CYS A 104 -14.86 14.95 7.63
N GLU A 105 -14.17 13.83 7.75
CA GLU A 105 -13.23 13.34 6.75
C GLU A 105 -13.84 12.20 5.95
N HIS A 106 -13.21 11.89 4.81
CA HIS A 106 -13.61 10.71 4.03
C HIS A 106 -13.32 9.44 4.84
N ALA A 107 -14.26 8.52 4.86
CA ALA A 107 -14.06 7.24 5.51
C ALA A 107 -12.86 6.52 4.84
N PRO A 108 -11.84 6.09 5.59
CA PRO A 108 -10.71 5.40 4.99
C PRO A 108 -11.21 4.12 4.30
N GLU A 109 -10.91 3.96 3.01
CA GLU A 109 -11.33 2.79 2.22
C GLU A 109 -10.93 1.48 2.91
N TRP A 110 -9.77 1.48 3.56
CA TRP A 110 -9.27 0.38 4.37
C TRP A 110 -9.23 0.79 5.84
N VAL A 111 -9.85 -0.02 6.69
CA VAL A 111 -9.77 0.17 8.14
C VAL A 111 -8.33 -0.05 8.64
N PRO A 112 -7.88 0.64 9.72
CA PRO A 112 -6.49 0.60 10.16
C PRO A 112 -5.92 -0.82 10.39
N TRP A 113 -6.76 -1.74 10.86
CA TRP A 113 -6.34 -3.13 11.07
C TRP A 113 -6.09 -3.88 9.76
N GLN A 114 -6.78 -3.54 8.66
CA GLN A 114 -6.55 -4.13 7.35
C GLN A 114 -5.20 -3.68 6.78
N VAL A 115 -4.88 -2.39 6.88
CA VAL A 115 -3.57 -1.85 6.51
C VAL A 115 -2.45 -2.55 7.31
N GLY A 116 -2.65 -2.70 8.63
CA GLY A 116 -1.72 -3.40 9.50
C GLY A 116 -1.52 -4.87 9.10
N LEU A 117 -2.61 -5.58 8.81
CA LEU A 117 -2.57 -6.98 8.38
C LEU A 117 -1.86 -7.12 7.03
N TYR A 118 -2.17 -6.26 6.06
CA TYR A 118 -1.52 -6.24 4.75
C TYR A 118 0.01 -6.06 4.86
N ALA A 119 0.47 -5.14 5.72
CA ALA A 119 1.87 -4.96 6.01
C ALA A 119 2.49 -6.18 6.71
N ALA A 120 1.80 -6.75 7.70
CA ALA A 120 2.27 -7.88 8.50
C ALA A 120 2.45 -9.17 7.68
N MET A 121 1.62 -9.41 6.66
CA MET A 121 1.69 -10.62 5.83
C MET A 121 3.04 -10.79 5.12
N MET A 122 3.74 -9.70 4.80
CA MET A 122 5.13 -9.78 4.30
C MET A 122 6.05 -10.42 5.32
N VAL A 123 5.97 -9.95 6.56
CA VAL A 123 6.86 -10.35 7.65
C VAL A 123 6.59 -11.81 7.99
N VAL A 124 5.33 -12.22 8.05
CA VAL A 124 4.93 -13.62 8.25
C VAL A 124 5.55 -14.51 7.17
N GLY A 125 5.40 -14.14 5.89
CA GLY A 125 6.01 -14.89 4.78
C GLY A 125 7.53 -14.96 4.87
N ALA A 126 8.17 -13.85 5.24
CA ALA A 126 9.62 -13.77 5.37
C ALA A 126 10.15 -14.63 6.53
N VAL A 127 9.45 -14.68 7.67
CA VAL A 127 9.82 -15.51 8.83
C VAL A 127 9.73 -16.99 8.48
N ILE A 128 8.61 -17.41 7.87
CA ILE A 128 8.40 -18.80 7.44
C ILE A 128 9.53 -19.21 6.48
N ALA A 129 9.78 -18.40 5.46
CA ALA A 129 10.84 -18.65 4.48
C ALA A 129 12.24 -18.71 5.10
N SER A 130 12.58 -17.77 5.98
CA SER A 130 13.91 -17.69 6.59
C SER A 130 14.18 -18.90 7.49
N SER A 131 13.16 -19.40 8.21
CA SER A 131 13.28 -20.58 9.06
C SER A 131 13.62 -21.86 8.29
N GLY A 132 13.11 -21.99 7.06
CA GLY A 132 13.35 -23.13 6.17
C GLY A 132 14.47 -22.92 5.15
N ALA A 133 15.09 -21.73 5.10
CA ALA A 133 16.01 -21.35 4.04
C ALA A 133 17.30 -22.18 4.03
N ALA A 134 17.86 -22.49 5.21
CA ALA A 134 19.12 -23.20 5.34
C ALA A 134 19.09 -24.61 4.68
N PRO A 135 18.18 -25.53 5.08
CA PRO A 135 18.13 -26.86 4.46
C PRO A 135 17.70 -26.82 2.99
N LEU A 136 16.94 -25.79 2.59
CA LEU A 136 16.51 -25.62 1.20
C LEU A 136 17.67 -25.21 0.29
N LEU A 137 18.51 -24.27 0.74
CA LEU A 137 19.68 -23.80 -0.01
C LEU A 137 20.77 -24.86 -0.12
N ASP A 138 20.92 -25.69 0.91
CA ASP A 138 21.89 -26.79 0.91
C ASP A 138 21.50 -27.91 -0.07
N ARG A 139 20.19 -28.15 -0.27
CA ARG A 139 19.70 -29.19 -1.22
C ARG A 139 19.62 -28.72 -2.67
N PHE A 140 19.08 -27.54 -2.91
CA PHE A 140 18.84 -27.07 -4.29
C PHE A 140 20.06 -26.43 -4.93
N GLY A 141 21.10 -26.10 -4.16
CA GLY A 141 22.25 -25.33 -4.63
C GLY A 141 21.97 -23.82 -4.60
N ARG A 142 23.02 -23.03 -4.37
CA ARG A 142 22.89 -21.59 -4.08
C ARG A 142 22.49 -20.74 -5.28
N ARG A 143 22.96 -21.09 -6.49
CA ARG A 143 22.65 -20.34 -7.73
C ARG A 143 21.20 -20.54 -8.18
N THR A 144 20.72 -21.77 -8.07
CA THR A 144 19.34 -22.20 -8.33
C THR A 144 18.38 -21.70 -7.25
N GLY A 145 18.81 -21.65 -5.99
CA GLY A 145 18.05 -21.01 -4.91
C GLY A 145 17.77 -19.52 -5.18
N LEU A 146 18.77 -18.77 -5.66
CA LEU A 146 18.62 -17.38 -6.09
C LEU A 146 17.72 -17.21 -7.33
N ALA A 147 17.74 -18.16 -8.27
CA ALA A 147 16.82 -18.12 -9.40
C ALA A 147 15.37 -18.39 -8.96
N LEU A 148 15.18 -19.33 -8.04
CA LEU A 148 13.86 -19.69 -7.49
C LEU A 148 13.22 -18.50 -6.75
N THR A 149 13.98 -17.73 -5.98
CA THR A 149 13.44 -16.53 -5.32
C THR A 149 12.95 -15.48 -6.32
N GLY A 150 13.65 -15.32 -7.44
CA GLY A 150 13.20 -14.45 -8.54
C GLY A 150 11.86 -14.88 -9.12
N VAL A 151 11.68 -16.18 -9.37
CA VAL A 151 10.42 -16.73 -9.91
C VAL A 151 9.27 -16.55 -8.91
N ILE A 152 9.48 -16.89 -7.64
CA ILE A 152 8.46 -16.73 -6.59
C ILE A 152 8.09 -15.24 -6.43
N SER A 153 9.08 -14.34 -6.49
CA SER A 153 8.84 -12.90 -6.43
C SER A 153 7.99 -12.42 -7.62
N ALA A 154 8.31 -12.87 -8.84
CA ALA A 154 7.54 -12.54 -10.04
C ALA A 154 6.08 -13.00 -9.94
N MET A 155 5.84 -14.21 -9.43
CA MET A 155 4.49 -14.72 -9.16
C MET A 155 3.74 -13.85 -8.14
N GLY A 156 4.41 -13.48 -7.04
CA GLY A 156 3.83 -12.63 -6.00
C GLY A 156 3.48 -11.23 -6.51
N VAL A 157 4.34 -10.63 -7.34
CA VAL A 157 4.08 -9.33 -7.99
C VAL A 157 2.90 -9.44 -8.96
N ALA A 158 2.83 -10.49 -9.78
CA ALA A 158 1.71 -10.70 -10.70
C ALA A 158 0.35 -10.81 -9.96
N LEU A 159 0.33 -11.49 -8.81
CA LEU A 159 -0.85 -11.58 -7.95
C LEU A 159 -1.23 -10.23 -7.33
N LEU A 160 -0.24 -9.44 -6.90
CA LEU A 160 -0.48 -8.09 -6.40
C LEU A 160 -1.06 -7.18 -7.49
N THR A 161 -0.48 -7.18 -8.69
CA THR A 161 -0.98 -6.37 -9.82
C THR A 161 -2.37 -6.79 -10.25
N ALA A 162 -2.66 -8.10 -10.27
CA ALA A 162 -3.99 -8.61 -10.56
C ALA A 162 -5.00 -8.21 -9.47
N GLY A 163 -4.58 -8.21 -8.20
CA GLY A 163 -5.40 -7.74 -7.08
C GLY A 163 -5.73 -6.24 -7.20
N TRP A 164 -4.74 -5.40 -7.55
CA TRP A 164 -4.95 -3.98 -7.78
C TRP A 164 -5.91 -3.70 -8.95
N GLN A 165 -5.77 -4.43 -10.06
CA GLN A 165 -6.67 -4.30 -11.22
C GLN A 165 -8.09 -4.84 -10.96
N ALA A 166 -8.24 -5.79 -10.04
CA ALA A 166 -9.54 -6.35 -9.66
C ALA A 166 -10.32 -5.45 -8.66
N ASN A 167 -9.68 -4.45 -8.06
CA ASN A 167 -10.30 -3.52 -7.11
C ASN A 167 -11.20 -2.45 -7.75
N THR A 168 -11.52 -2.56 -9.04
CA THR A 168 -12.46 -1.66 -9.71
C THR A 168 -13.90 -1.78 -9.17
N ASP A 169 -14.21 -2.82 -8.39
CA ASP A 169 -15.50 -2.99 -7.69
C ASP A 169 -15.34 -3.10 -6.16
N PRO A 170 -15.86 -2.14 -5.36
CA PRO A 170 -15.74 -2.08 -3.89
C PRO A 170 -16.33 -3.29 -3.11
N HIS A 171 -17.11 -4.16 -3.76
CA HIS A 171 -17.86 -5.25 -3.10
C HIS A 171 -17.27 -6.65 -3.29
N THR A 172 -16.18 -6.80 -4.03
CA THR A 172 -15.61 -8.13 -4.28
C THR A 172 -14.63 -8.51 -3.16
N VAL A 173 -15.14 -9.16 -2.12
CA VAL A 173 -14.37 -9.69 -0.96
C VAL A 173 -13.15 -10.55 -1.36
N GLY A 174 -13.09 -11.02 -2.62
CA GLY A 174 -11.97 -11.76 -3.18
C GLY A 174 -10.71 -10.93 -3.50
N SER A 175 -10.82 -9.63 -3.75
CA SER A 175 -9.68 -8.81 -4.21
C SER A 175 -8.67 -8.52 -3.09
N TYR A 176 -9.14 -8.20 -1.88
CA TYR A 176 -8.29 -8.01 -0.71
C TYR A 176 -7.54 -9.29 -0.32
N GLY A 177 -8.19 -10.46 -0.42
CA GLY A 177 -7.55 -11.76 -0.19
C GLY A 177 -6.43 -12.06 -1.19
N LEU A 178 -6.62 -11.70 -2.46
CA LEU A 178 -5.59 -11.83 -3.51
C LEU A 178 -4.37 -10.95 -3.22
N MET A 179 -4.60 -9.73 -2.73
CA MET A 179 -3.53 -8.83 -2.32
C MET A 179 -2.75 -9.39 -1.12
N LEU A 180 -3.44 -9.92 -0.10
CA LEU A 180 -2.79 -10.53 1.07
C LEU A 180 -1.93 -11.74 0.68
N THR A 181 -2.45 -12.60 -0.18
CA THR A 181 -1.73 -13.80 -0.65
C THR A 181 -0.54 -13.43 -1.53
N GLY A 182 -0.69 -12.45 -2.44
CA GLY A 182 0.45 -11.89 -3.18
C GLY A 182 1.53 -11.34 -2.24
N ARG A 183 1.14 -10.61 -1.20
CA ARG A 183 2.05 -10.05 -0.19
C ARG A 183 2.79 -11.14 0.59
N LEU A 184 2.10 -12.22 0.94
CA LEU A 184 2.69 -13.38 1.60
C LEU A 184 3.75 -14.05 0.70
N ILE A 185 3.43 -14.27 -0.57
CA ILE A 185 4.35 -14.90 -1.55
C ILE A 185 5.59 -14.04 -1.79
N VAL A 186 5.41 -12.72 -1.95
CA VAL A 186 6.54 -11.78 -2.01
C VAL A 186 7.37 -11.82 -0.72
N GLY A 187 6.72 -11.92 0.45
CA GLY A 187 7.38 -12.11 1.74
C GLY A 187 8.24 -13.37 1.78
N VAL A 188 7.74 -14.49 1.25
CA VAL A 188 8.49 -15.76 1.15
C VAL A 188 9.73 -15.60 0.26
N ALA A 189 9.58 -15.00 -0.93
CA ALA A 189 10.70 -14.72 -1.82
C ALA A 189 11.76 -13.84 -1.16
N LEU A 190 11.33 -12.81 -0.42
CA LEU A 190 12.18 -11.90 0.32
C LEU A 190 12.96 -12.61 1.43
N GLY A 191 12.30 -13.43 2.26
CA GLY A 191 12.95 -14.18 3.33
C GLY A 191 14.03 -15.12 2.81
N LEU A 192 13.75 -15.84 1.71
CA LEU A 192 14.75 -16.66 1.04
C LEU A 192 15.90 -15.82 0.47
N ALA A 193 15.62 -14.67 -0.14
CA ALA A 193 16.64 -13.81 -0.73
C ALA A 193 17.59 -13.21 0.33
N ILE A 194 17.07 -12.81 1.49
CA ILE A 194 17.85 -12.26 2.60
C ILE A 194 18.87 -13.28 3.14
N VAL A 195 18.51 -14.57 3.17
CA VAL A 195 19.43 -15.64 3.59
C VAL A 195 20.37 -16.05 2.45
N ALA A 196 19.84 -16.24 1.24
CA ALA A 196 20.60 -16.75 0.09
C ALA A 196 21.68 -15.80 -0.42
N CYS A 197 21.39 -14.49 -0.47
CA CYS A 197 22.30 -13.48 -1.01
C CYS A 197 23.65 -13.42 -0.26
N PRO A 198 23.70 -13.17 1.06
CA PRO A 198 24.97 -13.07 1.78
C PRO A 198 25.74 -14.40 1.77
N VAL A 199 25.02 -15.54 1.78
CA VAL A 199 25.60 -16.88 1.72
C VAL A 199 26.27 -17.12 0.37
N TYR A 200 25.61 -16.76 -0.74
CA TYR A 200 26.19 -16.82 -2.08
C TYR A 200 27.45 -15.94 -2.20
N PHE A 201 27.39 -14.70 -1.70
CA PHE A 201 28.56 -13.81 -1.74
C PHE A 201 29.73 -14.33 -0.91
N ARG A 202 29.48 -14.95 0.25
CA ARG A 202 30.55 -15.54 1.08
C ARG A 202 31.33 -16.64 0.37
N GLU A 203 30.70 -17.35 -0.57
CA GLU A 203 31.35 -18.34 -1.44
C GLU A 203 32.06 -17.72 -2.63
N ALA A 204 31.51 -16.65 -3.21
CA ALA A 204 32.10 -15.99 -4.37
C ALA A 204 33.36 -15.18 -4.04
N VAL A 205 33.53 -14.77 -2.77
CA VAL A 205 34.63 -13.90 -2.34
C VAL A 205 35.80 -14.74 -1.77
N PRO A 206 37.06 -14.47 -2.16
CA PRO A 206 38.23 -15.19 -1.66
C PRO A 206 38.42 -15.06 -0.14
N THR A 207 39.16 -16.02 0.44
CA THR A 207 39.24 -16.45 1.87
C THR A 207 39.52 -15.40 2.94
N SER A 208 39.61 -14.11 2.61
CA SER A 208 39.75 -13.06 3.62
C SER A 208 38.44 -12.86 4.40
N ASP A 209 38.46 -13.18 5.70
CA ASP A 209 37.27 -13.06 6.58
C ASP A 209 36.74 -11.63 6.68
N ARG A 210 37.62 -10.63 6.52
CA ARG A 210 37.24 -9.21 6.43
C ARG A 210 36.34 -8.92 5.22
N ALA A 211 36.67 -9.43 4.04
CA ALA A 211 35.87 -9.18 2.84
C ALA A 211 34.49 -9.87 2.92
N ARG A 212 34.43 -11.08 3.47
CA ARG A 212 33.17 -11.81 3.70
C ARG A 212 32.21 -11.06 4.62
N THR A 213 32.75 -10.47 5.69
CA THR A 213 31.96 -9.68 6.64
C THR A 213 31.50 -8.37 6.00
N MET A 214 32.39 -7.69 5.28
CA MET A 214 32.09 -6.43 4.59
C MET A 214 30.96 -6.55 3.56
N VAL A 215 30.89 -7.66 2.81
CA VAL A 215 29.82 -7.85 1.81
C VAL A 215 28.45 -8.06 2.47
N GLY A 216 28.39 -8.76 3.61
CA GLY A 216 27.16 -8.89 4.39
C GLY A 216 26.65 -7.53 4.89
N CYS A 217 27.55 -6.72 5.46
CA CYS A 217 27.23 -5.36 5.89
C CYS A 217 26.80 -4.48 4.71
N ALA A 218 27.49 -4.55 3.57
CA ALA A 218 27.15 -3.78 2.38
C ALA A 218 25.76 -4.16 1.81
N PHE A 219 25.36 -5.43 1.91
CA PHE A 219 24.02 -5.86 1.55
C PHE A 219 22.96 -5.25 2.47
N GLN A 220 23.17 -5.29 3.79
CA GLN A 220 22.23 -4.71 4.76
C GLN A 220 22.12 -3.19 4.62
N VAL A 221 23.24 -2.49 4.44
CA VAL A 221 23.25 -1.04 4.18
C VAL A 221 22.50 -0.72 2.89
N ALA A 222 22.71 -1.48 1.81
CA ALA A 222 21.98 -1.30 0.57
C ALA A 222 20.47 -1.54 0.73
N THR A 223 20.06 -2.52 1.54
CA THR A 223 18.64 -2.74 1.87
C THR A 223 18.04 -1.55 2.60
N ASN A 224 18.70 -1.02 3.62
CA ASN A 224 18.22 0.15 4.36
C ASN A 224 18.14 1.39 3.47
N PHE A 225 19.13 1.58 2.59
CA PHE A 225 19.13 2.68 1.63
C PHE A 225 17.98 2.55 0.62
N GLY A 226 17.66 1.34 0.18
CA GLY A 226 16.50 1.08 -0.69
C GLY A 226 15.17 1.48 -0.01
N THR A 227 15.00 1.11 1.26
CA THR A 227 13.82 1.53 2.05
C THR A 227 13.75 3.05 2.19
N PHE A 228 14.89 3.70 2.42
CA PHE A 228 14.98 5.16 2.50
C PHE A 228 14.59 5.84 1.18
N LEU A 229 15.08 5.34 0.03
CA LEU A 229 14.71 5.89 -1.28
C LEU A 229 13.20 5.80 -1.53
N VAL A 230 12.55 4.70 -1.13
CA VAL A 230 11.10 4.60 -1.27
C VAL A 230 10.36 5.58 -0.36
N ALA A 231 10.86 5.77 0.87
CA ALA A 231 10.30 6.78 1.75
C ALA A 231 10.40 8.21 1.18
N LEU A 232 11.40 8.49 0.34
CA LEU A 232 11.51 9.76 -0.39
C LEU A 232 10.54 9.88 -1.57
N THR A 233 10.08 8.77 -2.14
CA THR A 233 9.09 8.77 -3.23
C THR A 233 7.64 8.83 -2.75
N GLY A 234 7.43 8.87 -1.42
CA GLY A 234 6.12 8.97 -0.78
C GLY A 234 5.50 10.36 -0.88
#